data_AF-A0A4V3CVB9-F1
#
_entry.id   AF-A0A4V3CVB9-F1
#
_cell.length_a   1.000
_cell.length_b   1.000
_cell.length_c   1.000
_cell.angle_alpha   90.00
_cell.angle_beta   90.00
_cell.angle_gamma   90.00
#
_symmetry.space_group_name_H-M   'P 1'
#
loop_
_entity.id
_entity.type
_entity.pdbx_description
1 polymer ?
#
loop_
_entity_poly.entity_id
_entity_poly.type
_entity_poly.pdbx_seq_one_letter_code
_entity_poly.pdbx_strand_id
1 'polypeptide(L)'
;MTEAPRWRVDSETGVLRDVLLCPPDHYAWIPTNDIVRRTLARTGRQPDAQGLQAQFRELVDALEGAGVGCHYLEPEPQLPYQVYTRDSSQVTPWGPMVTQLFRPQRRGEVASVVKFYERTGCPIWRFASSGAIEGGDIHIVRPGVMAIGYTGERTTAEGAEQFAGWFRDAGWDTRVIAFPEHFLHLDVIFSMVADGLAIAVADVIDDEHLDWFAAHGIRILPVTYKEAVGAMGCNVLALGRDRVVSPAHSRRINAMLRAEGLTVLDPALDLFAAGGGSVHCMTMPLRRDPI
;
A
#
# COMPACT_ATOMS: atom_id res chain seq x y z
N MET A 1 6.71 -17.06 27.22
CA MET A 1 6.87 -16.08 26.14
C MET A 1 6.45 -16.77 24.86
N THR A 2 5.38 -16.33 24.22
CA THR A 2 5.03 -16.79 22.87
C THR A 2 6.08 -16.31 21.89
N GLU A 3 6.53 -17.18 20.99
CA GLU A 3 7.50 -16.83 19.94
C GLU A 3 6.94 -15.72 19.06
N ALA A 4 7.79 -14.79 18.61
CA ALA A 4 7.37 -13.69 17.76
C ALA A 4 6.81 -14.25 16.43
N PRO A 5 5.73 -13.66 15.87
CA PRO A 5 5.14 -14.16 14.64
C PRO A 5 6.16 -14.09 13.50
N ARG A 6 6.10 -15.08 12.61
CA ARG A 6 6.98 -15.18 11.43
C ARG A 6 6.91 -13.92 10.58
N TRP A 7 5.69 -13.44 10.34
CA TRP A 7 5.41 -12.19 9.63
C TRP A 7 5.07 -11.11 10.65
N ARG A 8 5.82 -10.01 10.62
CA ARG A 8 5.62 -8.86 11.48
C ARG A 8 6.15 -7.59 10.84
N VAL A 9 5.42 -6.50 11.04
CA VAL A 9 5.76 -5.16 10.55
C VAL A 9 5.35 -4.16 11.61
N ASP A 10 6.27 -3.30 12.03
CA ASP A 10 6.06 -2.27 13.05
C ASP A 10 6.40 -0.84 12.56
N SER A 11 6.76 -0.71 11.28
CA SER A 11 7.05 0.55 10.61
C SER A 11 6.88 0.42 9.10
N GLU A 12 6.64 1.52 8.40
CA GLU A 12 6.65 1.56 6.94
C GLU A 12 8.06 1.64 6.36
N THR A 13 9.06 2.00 7.18
CA THR A 13 10.39 2.43 6.70
C THR A 13 11.54 1.54 7.17
N GLY A 14 11.28 0.59 8.09
CA GLY A 14 12.24 -0.45 8.44
C GLY A 14 12.70 -1.27 7.24
N VAL A 15 13.87 -1.88 7.32
CA VAL A 15 14.46 -2.62 6.19
C VAL A 15 13.53 -3.73 5.75
N LEU A 16 13.05 -3.65 4.50
CA LEU A 16 12.12 -4.63 3.96
C LEU A 16 12.84 -5.94 3.69
N ARG A 17 12.32 -7.03 4.27
CA ARG A 17 12.89 -8.37 4.13
C ARG A 17 12.04 -9.27 3.25
N ASP A 18 10.73 -9.17 3.37
CA ASP A 18 9.81 -10.04 2.63
C ASP A 18 8.56 -9.27 2.22
N VAL A 19 8.08 -9.54 1.01
CA VAL A 19 6.81 -9.02 0.47
C VAL A 19 5.97 -10.14 -0.12
N LEU A 20 4.65 -9.99 -0.02
CA LEU A 20 3.69 -10.76 -0.79
C LEU A 20 3.33 -9.97 -2.07
N LEU A 21 3.29 -10.69 -3.18
CA LEU A 21 2.93 -10.22 -4.52
C LEU A 21 1.89 -11.18 -5.13
N CYS A 22 1.29 -10.79 -6.25
CA CYS A 22 0.47 -11.68 -7.07
C CYS A 22 0.78 -11.42 -8.54
N PRO A 23 1.15 -12.44 -9.33
CA PRO A 23 1.36 -12.30 -10.77
C PRO A 23 0.12 -11.75 -11.50
N PRO A 24 0.29 -10.95 -12.59
CA PRO A 24 -0.81 -10.24 -13.24
C PRO A 24 -1.54 -11.07 -14.32
N ASP A 25 -1.51 -12.39 -14.23
CA ASP A 25 -2.00 -13.35 -15.24
C ASP A 25 -3.46 -13.14 -15.65
N HIS A 26 -4.27 -12.64 -14.71
CA HIS A 26 -5.68 -12.36 -14.91
C HIS A 26 -6.02 -10.87 -14.75
N TYR A 27 -5.00 -10.02 -14.68
CA TYR A 27 -5.20 -8.59 -14.49
C TYR A 27 -5.87 -7.95 -15.71
N ALA A 28 -6.89 -7.16 -15.44
CA ALA A 28 -7.61 -6.40 -16.45
C ALA A 28 -8.09 -5.06 -15.87
N TRP A 29 -8.19 -4.06 -16.73
CA TRP A 29 -8.78 -2.79 -16.37
C TRP A 29 -10.30 -2.93 -16.29
N ILE A 30 -10.84 -2.84 -15.08
CA ILE A 30 -12.28 -2.87 -14.79
C ILE A 30 -12.69 -1.51 -14.23
N PRO A 31 -13.81 -0.91 -14.70
CA PRO A 31 -14.21 0.47 -14.36
C PRO A 31 -14.77 0.63 -12.92
N THR A 32 -14.04 0.16 -11.93
CA THR A 32 -14.37 0.19 -10.49
C THR A 32 -13.90 1.47 -9.78
N ASN A 33 -13.08 2.29 -10.44
CA ASN A 33 -12.61 3.59 -9.97
C ASN A 33 -12.47 4.60 -11.13
N ASP A 34 -12.30 5.87 -10.79
CA ASP A 34 -12.24 6.97 -11.75
C ASP A 34 -11.00 6.98 -12.64
N ILE A 35 -9.85 6.51 -12.13
CA ILE A 35 -8.62 6.40 -12.91
C ILE A 35 -8.83 5.43 -14.07
N VAL A 36 -9.34 4.23 -13.79
CA VAL A 36 -9.57 3.21 -14.83
C VAL A 36 -10.67 3.62 -15.80
N ARG A 37 -11.74 4.25 -15.31
CA ARG A 37 -12.80 4.81 -16.17
C ARG A 37 -12.24 5.81 -17.17
N ARG A 38 -11.38 6.73 -16.73
CA ARG A 38 -10.72 7.72 -17.61
C ARG A 38 -9.75 7.04 -18.58
N THR A 39 -8.98 6.07 -18.12
CA THR A 39 -8.06 5.28 -18.96
C THR A 39 -8.82 4.60 -20.08
N LEU A 40 -9.86 3.82 -19.76
CA LEU A 40 -10.67 3.10 -20.75
C LEU A 40 -11.38 4.05 -21.72
N ALA A 41 -11.90 5.18 -21.23
CA ALA A 41 -12.52 6.19 -22.09
C ALA A 41 -11.53 6.81 -23.08
N ARG A 42 -10.26 6.97 -22.69
CA ARG A 42 -9.20 7.54 -23.53
C ARG A 42 -8.63 6.53 -24.53
N THR A 43 -8.39 5.29 -24.11
CA THR A 43 -7.69 4.28 -24.92
C THR A 43 -8.64 3.41 -25.75
N GLY A 44 -9.85 3.15 -25.24
CA GLY A 44 -10.78 2.17 -25.79
C GLY A 44 -10.26 0.73 -25.80
N ARG A 45 -9.19 0.43 -25.06
CA ARG A 45 -8.46 -0.86 -25.11
C ARG A 45 -8.03 -1.31 -23.72
N GLN A 46 -7.91 -2.63 -23.55
CA GLN A 46 -7.31 -3.29 -22.39
C GLN A 46 -5.76 -3.16 -22.43
N PRO A 47 -5.07 -3.32 -21.29
CA PRO A 47 -3.61 -3.31 -21.26
C PRO A 47 -3.06 -4.52 -22.01
N ASP A 48 -1.87 -4.36 -22.60
CA ASP A 48 -1.17 -5.45 -23.26
C ASP A 48 -0.62 -6.44 -22.22
N ALA A 49 -0.93 -7.73 -22.38
CA ALA A 49 -0.55 -8.77 -21.44
C ALA A 49 0.98 -8.95 -21.36
N GLN A 50 1.69 -8.84 -22.48
CA GLN A 50 3.14 -8.92 -22.50
C GLN A 50 3.77 -7.73 -21.75
N GLY A 51 3.22 -6.52 -21.95
CA GLY A 51 3.58 -5.32 -21.22
C GLY A 51 3.37 -5.44 -19.71
N LEU A 52 2.21 -5.96 -19.27
CA LEU A 52 1.94 -6.21 -17.85
C LEU A 52 2.97 -7.16 -17.23
N GLN A 53 3.26 -8.27 -17.90
CA GLN A 53 4.25 -9.26 -17.44
C GLN A 53 5.68 -8.70 -17.45
N ALA A 54 6.01 -7.79 -18.38
CA ALA A 54 7.31 -7.11 -18.39
C ALA A 54 7.44 -6.15 -17.20
N GLN A 55 6.43 -5.29 -16.97
CA GLN A 55 6.42 -4.32 -15.87
C GLN A 55 6.41 -5.00 -14.49
N PHE A 56 5.65 -6.08 -14.34
CA PHE A 56 5.65 -6.86 -13.10
C PHE A 56 7.02 -7.50 -12.82
N ARG A 57 7.69 -8.04 -13.84
CA ARG A 57 9.05 -8.59 -13.69
C ARG A 57 10.05 -7.51 -13.30
N GLU A 58 9.97 -6.32 -13.89
CA GLU A 58 10.86 -5.21 -13.52
C GLU A 58 10.69 -4.80 -12.05
N LEU A 59 9.45 -4.83 -11.53
CA LEU A 59 9.20 -4.64 -10.09
C LEU A 59 9.83 -5.76 -9.24
N VAL A 60 9.66 -7.01 -9.64
CA VAL A 60 10.27 -8.17 -8.93
C VAL A 60 11.80 -8.05 -8.93
N ASP A 61 12.42 -7.77 -10.09
CA ASP A 61 13.87 -7.60 -10.22
C ASP A 61 14.38 -6.46 -9.33
N ALA A 62 13.64 -5.34 -9.24
CA ALA A 62 13.99 -4.23 -8.35
C ALA A 62 13.94 -4.64 -6.86
N LEU A 63 12.93 -5.41 -6.45
CA LEU A 63 12.76 -5.90 -5.09
C LEU A 63 13.85 -6.93 -4.72
N GLU A 64 14.04 -7.94 -5.56
CA GLU A 64 15.06 -8.98 -5.35
C GLU A 64 16.47 -8.40 -5.40
N GLY A 65 16.76 -7.49 -6.33
CA GLY A 65 18.02 -6.75 -6.41
C GLY A 65 18.28 -5.88 -5.18
N ALA A 66 17.23 -5.44 -4.47
CA ALA A 66 17.33 -4.75 -3.20
C ALA A 66 17.48 -5.67 -1.98
N GLY A 67 17.46 -7.00 -2.19
CA GLY A 67 17.58 -8.03 -1.16
C GLY A 67 16.26 -8.40 -0.48
N VAL A 68 15.11 -8.13 -1.12
CA VAL A 68 13.77 -8.46 -0.60
C VAL A 68 13.34 -9.83 -1.10
N GLY A 69 12.91 -10.71 -0.20
CA GLY A 69 12.28 -11.98 -0.54
C GLY A 69 10.87 -11.79 -1.09
N CYS A 70 10.63 -12.25 -2.31
CA CYS A 70 9.32 -12.18 -2.95
C CYS A 70 8.52 -13.48 -2.74
N HIS A 71 7.31 -13.35 -2.20
CA HIS A 71 6.34 -14.43 -2.01
C HIS A 71 5.11 -14.18 -2.88
N TYR A 72 4.41 -15.23 -3.27
CA TYR A 72 3.34 -15.12 -4.27
C TYR A 72 2.02 -15.74 -3.82
N LEU A 73 0.93 -15.06 -4.14
CA LEU A 73 -0.39 -15.65 -4.28
C LEU A 73 -0.49 -16.37 -5.63
N GLU A 74 -1.33 -17.40 -5.68
CA GLU A 74 -1.78 -17.98 -6.95
C GLU A 74 -2.84 -17.04 -7.54
N PRO A 75 -2.66 -16.53 -8.77
CA PRO A 75 -3.64 -15.64 -9.38
C PRO A 75 -4.91 -16.42 -9.76
N GLU A 76 -6.08 -15.88 -9.44
CA GLU A 76 -7.36 -16.51 -9.73
C GLU A 76 -8.11 -15.78 -10.88
N PRO A 77 -8.64 -16.48 -11.91
CA PRO A 77 -9.29 -15.85 -13.07
C PRO A 77 -10.45 -14.92 -12.73
N GLN A 78 -11.14 -15.17 -11.63
CA GLN A 78 -12.26 -14.37 -11.14
C GLN A 78 -11.85 -13.17 -10.28
N LEU A 79 -10.55 -12.99 -9.98
CA LEU A 79 -9.99 -11.93 -9.13
C LEU A 79 -8.97 -11.05 -9.89
N PRO A 80 -9.42 -10.27 -10.87
CA PRO A 80 -8.57 -9.49 -11.77
C PRO A 80 -7.76 -8.38 -11.08
N TYR A 81 -8.06 -8.03 -9.82
CA TYR A 81 -7.29 -7.04 -9.04
C TYR A 81 -6.44 -7.65 -7.93
N GLN A 82 -6.27 -8.98 -7.91
CA GLN A 82 -5.45 -9.68 -6.91
C GLN A 82 -3.96 -9.27 -6.96
N VAL A 83 -3.49 -8.70 -8.07
CA VAL A 83 -2.16 -8.05 -8.17
C VAL A 83 -1.95 -6.99 -7.08
N TYR A 84 -3.02 -6.33 -6.61
CA TYR A 84 -2.97 -5.34 -5.55
C TYR A 84 -3.09 -6.01 -4.17
N THR A 85 -2.04 -6.76 -3.82
CA THR A 85 -1.96 -7.55 -2.57
C THR A 85 -2.01 -6.71 -1.30
N ARG A 86 -1.81 -5.39 -1.39
CA ARG A 86 -1.88 -4.46 -0.27
C ARG A 86 -3.21 -4.55 0.49
N ASP A 87 -4.32 -4.71 -0.21
CA ASP A 87 -5.60 -4.37 0.40
C ASP A 87 -6.23 -5.49 1.22
N SER A 88 -5.90 -6.74 0.91
CA SER A 88 -6.59 -7.95 1.37
C SER A 88 -6.08 -8.50 2.72
N SER A 89 -4.98 -7.95 3.23
CA SER A 89 -4.53 -8.13 4.62
C SER A 89 -3.69 -6.94 5.06
N GLN A 90 -3.27 -6.93 6.32
CA GLN A 90 -2.25 -6.04 6.84
C GLN A 90 -1.39 -6.82 7.84
N VAL A 91 -0.07 -6.81 7.66
CA VAL A 91 0.84 -7.37 8.67
C VAL A 91 1.12 -6.31 9.73
N THR A 92 1.01 -6.69 11.00
CA THR A 92 1.16 -5.82 12.17
C THR A 92 2.30 -6.32 13.06
N PRO A 93 2.65 -5.63 14.17
CA PRO A 93 3.63 -6.13 15.13
C PRO A 93 3.23 -7.48 15.75
N TRP A 94 1.92 -7.76 15.79
CA TRP A 94 1.34 -8.96 16.41
C TRP A 94 1.02 -10.07 15.42
N GLY A 95 1.28 -9.85 14.13
CA GLY A 95 1.02 -10.81 13.05
C GLY A 95 0.06 -10.29 11.99
N PRO A 96 -0.29 -11.12 11.00
CA PRO A 96 -1.20 -10.74 9.93
C PRO A 96 -2.63 -10.58 10.42
N MET A 97 -3.29 -9.52 9.97
CA MET A 97 -4.72 -9.31 10.08
C MET A 97 -5.34 -9.38 8.69
N VAL A 98 -6.47 -10.08 8.57
CA VAL A 98 -7.21 -10.19 7.31
C VAL A 98 -8.27 -9.11 7.27
N THR A 99 -8.29 -8.35 6.18
CA THR A 99 -9.18 -7.21 6.00
C THR A 99 -10.55 -7.62 5.47
N GLN A 100 -11.47 -6.65 5.34
CA GLN A 100 -12.79 -6.85 4.75
C GLN A 100 -12.96 -5.89 3.57
N LEU A 101 -12.67 -6.38 2.37
CA LEU A 101 -12.68 -5.59 1.14
C LEU A 101 -14.09 -5.06 0.81
N PHE A 102 -14.19 -3.78 0.47
CA PHE A 102 -15.48 -3.14 0.24
C PHE A 102 -16.14 -3.67 -1.03
N ARG A 103 -15.39 -3.69 -2.13
CA ARG A 103 -15.91 -4.00 -3.47
C ARG A 103 -16.17 -5.50 -3.62
N PRO A 104 -17.40 -5.94 -3.99
CA PRO A 104 -17.74 -7.36 -4.10
C PRO A 104 -16.79 -8.17 -4.99
N GLN A 105 -16.30 -7.57 -6.07
CA GLN A 105 -15.39 -8.21 -7.03
C GLN A 105 -14.03 -8.59 -6.42
N ARG A 106 -13.66 -7.95 -5.30
CA ARG A 106 -12.39 -8.20 -4.60
C ARG A 106 -12.52 -9.08 -3.38
N ARG A 107 -13.73 -9.24 -2.81
CA ARG A 107 -13.95 -9.98 -1.55
C ARG A 107 -13.43 -11.43 -1.58
N GLY A 108 -13.35 -12.05 -2.75
CA GLY A 108 -12.75 -13.39 -2.88
C GLY A 108 -11.25 -13.45 -2.59
N GLU A 109 -10.52 -12.33 -2.71
CA GLU A 109 -9.07 -12.24 -2.45
C GLU A 109 -8.71 -12.66 -1.02
N VAL A 110 -9.62 -12.44 -0.05
CA VAL A 110 -9.46 -12.85 1.35
C VAL A 110 -9.15 -14.34 1.48
N ALA A 111 -9.81 -15.20 0.70
CA ALA A 111 -9.59 -16.65 0.78
C ALA A 111 -8.17 -17.03 0.34
N SER A 112 -7.64 -16.35 -0.68
CA SER A 112 -6.27 -16.55 -1.15
C SER A 112 -5.23 -16.15 -0.12
N VAL A 113 -5.47 -15.05 0.59
CA VAL A 113 -4.58 -14.57 1.66
C VAL A 113 -4.61 -15.48 2.90
N VAL A 114 -5.79 -15.95 3.31
CA VAL A 114 -5.91 -16.93 4.40
C VAL A 114 -5.09 -18.19 4.11
N LYS A 115 -5.26 -18.77 2.91
CA LYS A 115 -4.49 -19.94 2.46
C LYS A 115 -2.98 -19.68 2.44
N PHE A 116 -2.56 -18.46 2.10
CA PHE A 116 -1.15 -18.08 2.14
C PHE A 116 -0.59 -18.11 3.58
N TYR A 117 -1.27 -17.47 4.52
CA TYR A 117 -0.80 -17.43 5.91
C TYR A 117 -0.82 -18.82 6.57
N GLU A 118 -1.84 -19.64 6.30
CA GLU A 118 -1.90 -21.05 6.72
C GLU A 118 -0.72 -21.86 6.19
N ARG A 119 -0.44 -21.78 4.88
CA ARG A 119 0.67 -22.49 4.24
C ARG A 119 2.03 -22.09 4.79
N THR A 120 2.19 -20.83 5.20
CA THR A 120 3.44 -20.32 5.78
C THR A 120 3.57 -20.60 7.28
N GLY A 121 2.54 -21.19 7.91
CA GLY A 121 2.52 -21.47 9.34
C GLY A 121 2.51 -20.22 10.23
N CYS A 122 2.09 -19.07 9.69
CA CYS A 122 1.95 -17.84 10.45
C CYS A 122 0.49 -17.67 10.88
N PRO A 123 0.16 -17.78 12.17
CA PRO A 123 -1.21 -17.59 12.64
C PRO A 123 -1.75 -16.20 12.29
N ILE A 124 -3.01 -16.13 11.85
CA ILE A 124 -3.71 -14.87 11.68
C ILE A 124 -4.06 -14.31 13.06
N TRP A 125 -3.64 -13.08 13.32
CA TRP A 125 -3.88 -12.40 14.58
C TRP A 125 -5.35 -12.00 14.73
N ARG A 126 -5.93 -11.35 13.70
CA ARG A 126 -7.31 -10.84 13.72
C ARG A 126 -7.95 -10.85 12.33
N PHE A 127 -9.28 -10.76 12.32
CA PHE A 127 -10.08 -10.49 11.14
C PHE A 127 -10.85 -9.19 11.37
N ALA A 128 -11.00 -8.38 10.32
CA ALA A 128 -11.94 -7.26 10.34
C ALA A 128 -13.36 -7.77 10.60
N SER A 129 -14.12 -7.03 11.41
CA SER A 129 -15.51 -7.42 11.75
C SER A 129 -16.47 -6.26 11.96
N SER A 130 -15.99 -5.02 12.08
CA SER A 130 -16.85 -3.84 12.31
C SER A 130 -17.27 -3.11 11.04
N GLY A 131 -16.56 -3.32 9.93
CA GLY A 131 -16.78 -2.57 8.70
C GLY A 131 -15.78 -2.98 7.62
N ALA A 132 -15.93 -2.39 6.43
CA ALA A 132 -14.93 -2.57 5.40
C ALA A 132 -13.64 -1.84 5.79
N ILE A 133 -12.51 -2.44 5.49
CA ILE A 133 -11.17 -1.89 5.70
C ILE A 133 -10.30 -2.48 4.60
N GLU A 134 -9.43 -1.67 4.00
CA GLU A 134 -8.49 -2.09 2.98
C GLU A 134 -7.08 -1.60 3.40
N GLY A 135 -6.05 -2.43 3.19
CA GLY A 135 -4.70 -2.14 3.64
C GLY A 135 -4.06 -0.89 3.03
N GLY A 136 -4.52 -0.40 1.88
CA GLY A 136 -4.04 0.86 1.30
C GLY A 136 -4.33 2.09 2.17
N ASP A 137 -5.25 1.99 3.12
CA ASP A 137 -5.52 3.08 4.08
C ASP A 137 -4.61 3.05 5.31
N ILE A 138 -3.86 1.96 5.52
CA ILE A 138 -3.14 1.72 6.77
C ILE A 138 -1.66 2.07 6.61
N HIS A 139 -1.17 2.95 7.47
CA HIS A 139 0.24 3.30 7.55
C HIS A 139 0.75 3.13 8.98
N ILE A 140 1.48 2.05 9.24
CA ILE A 140 2.20 1.85 10.50
C ILE A 140 3.45 2.74 10.44
N VAL A 141 3.34 4.01 10.85
CA VAL A 141 4.39 5.02 10.67
C VAL A 141 5.71 4.57 11.28
N ARG A 142 5.68 4.18 12.56
CA ARG A 142 6.81 3.63 13.34
C ARG A 142 6.30 2.99 14.64
N PRO A 143 7.14 2.31 15.42
CA PRO A 143 6.72 1.79 16.73
C PRO A 143 6.06 2.88 17.59
N GLY A 144 4.80 2.66 17.95
CA GLY A 144 4.00 3.58 18.77
C GLY A 144 3.20 4.63 18.00
N VAL A 145 3.31 4.72 16.67
CA VAL A 145 2.62 5.74 15.85
C VAL A 145 1.99 5.08 14.62
N MET A 146 0.68 5.25 14.43
CA MET A 146 -0.04 4.68 13.28
C MET A 146 -1.06 5.68 12.72
N ALA A 147 -1.17 5.76 11.40
CA ALA A 147 -2.22 6.53 10.73
C ALA A 147 -3.08 5.59 9.90
N ILE A 148 -4.39 5.84 9.88
CA ILE A 148 -5.34 5.11 9.05
C ILE A 148 -6.31 6.07 8.38
N GLY A 149 -6.50 5.90 7.08
CA GLY A 149 -7.45 6.65 6.29
C GLY A 149 -8.85 6.04 6.28
N TYR A 150 -9.85 6.85 5.97
CA TYR A 150 -11.16 6.37 5.52
C TYR A 150 -11.86 7.38 4.63
N THR A 151 -12.74 6.88 3.77
CA THR A 151 -13.60 7.73 2.92
C THR A 151 -15.07 7.39 3.02
N GLY A 152 -15.42 6.29 3.71
CA GLY A 152 -16.75 5.67 3.65
C GLY A 152 -16.89 4.67 2.51
N GLU A 153 -16.04 4.78 1.50
CA GLU A 153 -15.80 3.75 0.49
C GLU A 153 -14.40 3.12 0.69
N ARG A 154 -14.24 1.85 0.34
CA ARG A 154 -13.02 1.04 0.62
C ARG A 154 -12.83 0.76 2.12
N THR A 155 -12.57 1.79 2.91
CA THR A 155 -12.56 1.73 4.37
C THR A 155 -13.70 2.57 4.93
N THR A 156 -14.53 1.95 5.78
CA THR A 156 -15.59 2.66 6.51
C THR A 156 -15.03 3.24 7.81
N ALA A 157 -15.71 4.24 8.38
CA ALA A 157 -15.30 4.85 9.65
C ALA A 157 -15.22 3.81 10.78
N GLU A 158 -16.17 2.86 10.83
CA GLU A 158 -16.22 1.79 11.82
C GLU A 158 -15.08 0.78 11.63
N GLY A 159 -14.71 0.47 10.38
CA GLY A 159 -13.58 -0.39 10.07
C GLY A 159 -12.25 0.26 10.48
N ALA A 160 -12.08 1.55 10.16
CA ALA A 160 -10.89 2.31 10.54
C ALA A 160 -10.75 2.42 12.06
N GLU A 161 -11.84 2.73 12.76
CA GLU A 161 -11.85 2.89 14.20
C GLU A 161 -11.63 1.55 14.94
N GLN A 162 -12.16 0.44 14.43
CA GLN A 162 -11.85 -0.89 14.96
C GLN A 162 -10.34 -1.17 14.89
N PHE A 163 -9.71 -0.93 13.74
CA PHE A 163 -8.29 -1.20 13.55
C PHE A 163 -7.42 -0.28 14.42
N ALA A 164 -7.73 1.01 14.44
CA ALA A 164 -7.03 1.98 15.29
C ALA A 164 -7.20 1.67 16.79
N GLY A 165 -8.36 1.18 17.21
CA GLY A 165 -8.63 0.75 18.58
C GLY A 165 -7.64 -0.32 19.05
N TRP A 166 -7.31 -1.32 18.22
CA TRP A 166 -6.35 -2.35 18.60
C TRP A 166 -4.93 -1.82 18.85
N PHE A 167 -4.53 -0.78 18.11
CA PHE A 167 -3.24 -0.10 18.31
C PHE A 167 -3.25 0.76 19.57
N ARG A 168 -4.35 1.50 19.83
CA ARG A 168 -4.52 2.27 21.06
C ARG A 168 -4.56 1.41 22.32
N ASP A 169 -5.21 0.24 22.26
CA ASP A 169 -5.21 -0.75 23.35
C ASP A 169 -3.79 -1.23 23.68
N ALA A 170 -2.89 -1.21 22.69
CA ALA A 170 -1.47 -1.51 22.87
C ALA A 170 -0.60 -0.27 23.18
N GLY A 171 -1.20 0.89 23.42
CA GLY A 171 -0.53 2.13 23.82
C GLY A 171 0.06 2.97 22.68
N TRP A 172 -0.37 2.74 21.45
CA TRP A 172 0.09 3.54 20.30
C TRP A 172 -0.74 4.82 20.15
N ASP A 173 -0.11 5.89 19.69
CA ASP A 173 -0.83 7.06 19.18
C ASP A 173 -1.33 6.76 17.76
N THR A 174 -2.62 7.01 17.53
CA THR A 174 -3.28 6.65 16.28
C THR A 174 -4.01 7.86 15.70
N ARG A 175 -3.81 8.14 14.42
CA ARG A 175 -4.60 9.15 13.70
C ARG A 175 -5.55 8.49 12.71
N VAL A 176 -6.84 8.74 12.86
CA VAL A 176 -7.85 8.41 11.86
C VAL A 176 -8.06 9.64 10.98
N ILE A 177 -7.91 9.48 9.66
CA ILE A 177 -7.86 10.57 8.68
C ILE A 177 -9.02 10.41 7.70
N ALA A 178 -9.94 11.38 7.68
CA ALA A 178 -10.98 11.44 6.66
C ALA A 178 -10.44 12.14 5.41
N PHE A 179 -10.74 11.64 4.22
CA PHE A 179 -10.36 12.31 2.97
C PHE A 179 -11.38 12.01 1.85
N PRO A 180 -11.36 12.76 0.73
CA PRO A 180 -12.31 12.58 -0.35
C PRO A 180 -12.22 11.20 -1.03
N GLU A 181 -13.36 10.55 -1.24
CA GLU A 181 -13.50 9.17 -1.77
C GLU A 181 -12.83 8.90 -3.14
N HIS A 182 -12.64 9.94 -3.96
CA HIS A 182 -12.06 9.79 -5.28
C HIS A 182 -10.57 9.39 -5.27
N PHE A 183 -9.91 9.48 -4.12
CA PHE A 183 -8.52 9.04 -3.93
C PHE A 183 -8.37 7.56 -3.59
N LEU A 184 -9.44 6.78 -3.52
CA LEU A 184 -9.45 5.34 -3.18
C LEU A 184 -8.96 5.00 -1.76
N HIS A 185 -7.70 5.32 -1.46
CA HIS A 185 -7.00 4.97 -0.23
C HIS A 185 -6.03 6.09 0.19
N LEU A 186 -5.62 6.09 1.46
CA LEU A 186 -4.64 7.03 1.99
C LEU A 186 -3.30 6.95 1.24
N ASP A 187 -2.87 5.75 0.81
CA ASP A 187 -1.62 5.54 0.07
C ASP A 187 -1.57 6.18 -1.34
N VAL A 188 -2.68 6.73 -1.82
CA VAL A 188 -2.76 7.52 -3.06
C VAL A 188 -2.39 8.99 -2.80
N ILE A 189 -2.56 9.46 -1.56
CA ILE A 189 -2.32 10.86 -1.18
C ILE A 189 -1.26 11.05 -0.09
N PHE A 190 -0.81 9.99 0.57
CA PHE A 190 0.22 10.02 1.62
C PHE A 190 1.05 8.73 1.58
N SER A 191 2.36 8.82 1.77
CA SER A 191 3.19 7.63 2.06
C SER A 191 4.48 8.02 2.77
N MET A 192 4.90 7.17 3.71
CA MET A 192 6.22 7.24 4.30
C MET A 192 7.27 6.79 3.29
N VAL A 193 8.36 7.55 3.16
CA VAL A 193 9.45 7.25 2.19
C VAL A 193 10.80 7.00 2.87
N ALA A 194 10.99 7.53 4.08
CA ALA A 194 12.09 7.21 4.99
C ALA A 194 11.67 7.53 6.43
N ASP A 195 12.45 7.14 7.44
CA ASP A 195 12.13 7.53 8.82
C ASP A 195 12.17 9.06 8.96
N GLY A 196 11.08 9.64 9.47
CA GLY A 196 10.90 11.09 9.57
C GLY A 196 10.57 11.80 8.26
N LEU A 197 10.34 11.08 7.15
CA LEU A 197 10.05 11.68 5.85
C LEU A 197 8.88 10.99 5.14
N ALA A 198 7.91 11.78 4.72
CA ALA A 198 6.76 11.35 3.94
C ALA A 198 6.58 12.23 2.70
N ILE A 199 5.80 11.74 1.75
CA ILE A 199 5.26 12.53 0.63
C ILE A 199 3.75 12.61 0.79
N ALA A 200 3.15 13.77 0.50
CA ALA A 200 1.71 13.90 0.58
C ALA A 200 1.13 14.97 -0.34
N VAL A 201 -0.15 14.84 -0.66
CA VAL A 201 -0.96 15.91 -1.25
C VAL A 201 -1.47 16.81 -0.13
N ALA A 202 -0.63 17.77 0.29
CA ALA A 202 -0.93 18.65 1.42
C ALA A 202 -2.25 19.43 1.24
N ASP A 203 -2.62 19.78 0.02
CA ASP A 203 -3.88 20.49 -0.27
C ASP A 203 -5.15 19.62 -0.06
N VAL A 204 -5.00 18.32 0.19
CA VAL A 204 -6.11 17.37 0.38
C VAL A 204 -6.23 16.90 1.83
N ILE A 205 -5.11 16.86 2.55
CA ILE A 205 -5.07 16.41 3.94
C ILE A 205 -5.23 17.65 4.82
N ASP A 206 -6.25 17.66 5.67
CA ASP A 206 -6.52 18.77 6.57
C ASP A 206 -5.30 19.11 7.45
N ASP A 207 -5.08 20.40 7.70
CA ASP A 207 -3.90 20.94 8.42
C ASP A 207 -3.69 20.25 9.77
N GLU A 208 -4.77 19.91 10.50
CA GLU A 208 -4.66 19.23 11.79
C GLU A 208 -3.98 17.84 11.71
N HIS A 209 -4.11 17.15 10.57
CA HIS A 209 -3.45 15.87 10.33
C HIS A 209 -1.98 16.08 9.95
N LEU A 210 -1.69 17.11 9.14
CA LEU A 210 -0.33 17.50 8.79
C LEU A 210 0.46 17.93 10.03
N ASP A 211 -0.16 18.72 10.91
CA ASP A 211 0.39 19.14 12.20
C ASP A 211 0.64 17.94 13.13
N TRP A 212 -0.26 16.94 13.15
CA TRP A 212 -0.05 15.71 13.91
C TRP A 212 1.16 14.92 13.40
N PHE A 213 1.35 14.82 12.08
CA PHE A 213 2.55 14.21 11.49
C PHE A 213 3.82 15.01 11.85
N ALA A 214 3.77 16.34 11.77
CA ALA A 214 4.88 17.21 12.15
C ALA A 214 5.25 17.09 13.64
N ALA A 215 4.26 16.97 14.53
CA ALA A 215 4.46 16.73 15.95
C ALA A 215 5.17 15.39 16.24
N HIS A 216 4.99 14.41 15.35
CA HIS A 216 5.72 13.15 15.35
C HIS A 216 7.06 13.20 14.59
N GLY A 217 7.54 14.40 14.24
CA GLY A 217 8.81 14.57 13.52
C GLY A 217 8.77 14.05 12.08
N ILE A 218 7.59 13.98 11.45
CA ILE A 218 7.45 13.62 10.04
C ILE A 218 7.45 14.88 9.20
N ARG A 219 8.50 15.08 8.40
CA ARG A 219 8.53 16.10 7.37
C ARG A 219 7.80 15.60 6.13
N ILE A 220 6.94 16.44 5.55
CA ILE A 220 6.17 16.10 4.36
C ILE A 220 6.71 16.87 3.16
N LEU A 221 6.97 16.15 2.07
CA LEU A 221 7.28 16.74 0.77
C LEU A 221 6.00 16.84 -0.09
N PRO A 222 5.81 17.94 -0.83
CA PRO A 222 4.57 18.18 -1.54
C PRO A 222 4.46 17.35 -2.83
N VAL A 223 3.33 16.65 -2.96
CA VAL A 223 2.85 16.02 -4.18
C VAL A 223 1.65 16.80 -4.69
N THR A 224 1.60 17.09 -5.98
CA THR A 224 0.44 17.79 -6.54
C THR A 224 -0.73 16.82 -6.73
N TYR A 225 -1.96 17.33 -6.67
CA TYR A 225 -3.17 16.57 -7.02
C TYR A 225 -3.02 15.83 -8.37
N LYS A 226 -2.46 16.50 -9.37
CA LYS A 226 -2.27 15.96 -10.72
C LYS A 226 -1.33 14.75 -10.72
N GLU A 227 -0.29 14.75 -9.91
CA GLU A 227 0.64 13.64 -9.79
C GLU A 227 0.02 12.47 -9.02
N ALA A 228 -0.70 12.75 -7.93
CA ALA A 228 -1.43 11.72 -7.19
C ALA A 228 -2.42 10.97 -8.08
N VAL A 229 -3.34 11.68 -8.74
CA VAL A 229 -4.40 11.05 -9.56
C VAL A 229 -3.91 10.57 -10.93
N GLY A 230 -2.95 11.27 -11.53
CA GLY A 230 -2.50 10.98 -12.89
C GLY A 230 -1.37 9.95 -12.99
N ALA A 231 -0.59 9.78 -11.92
CA ALA A 231 0.62 8.97 -11.92
C ALA A 231 0.74 8.06 -10.69
N MET A 232 -0.23 8.06 -9.77
CA MET A 232 -0.10 7.43 -8.45
C MET A 232 1.10 7.98 -7.68
N GLY A 233 1.29 9.31 -7.72
CA GLY A 233 2.52 9.98 -7.31
C GLY A 233 2.93 9.79 -5.85
N CYS A 234 1.99 9.52 -4.94
CA CYS A 234 2.32 9.17 -3.55
C CYS A 234 2.56 7.68 -3.33
N ASN A 235 2.16 6.81 -4.26
CA ASN A 235 2.15 5.36 -4.07
C ASN A 235 3.56 4.79 -4.23
N VAL A 236 4.37 4.94 -3.19
CA VAL A 236 5.81 4.65 -3.12
C VAL A 236 6.06 3.63 -2.01
N LEU A 237 6.99 2.71 -2.23
CA LEU A 237 7.35 1.70 -1.23
C LEU A 237 8.74 2.02 -0.66
N ALA A 238 8.81 2.29 0.65
CA ALA A 238 10.10 2.36 1.34
C ALA A 238 10.70 0.96 1.54
N LEU A 239 11.99 0.81 1.24
CA LEU A 239 12.76 -0.43 1.41
C LEU A 239 13.69 -0.41 2.64
N GLY A 240 13.76 0.74 3.33
CA GLY A 240 14.72 1.02 4.39
C GLY A 240 16.15 1.24 3.89
N ARG A 241 16.98 1.85 4.76
CA ARG A 241 18.32 2.37 4.41
C ARG A 241 18.26 3.37 3.25
N ASP A 242 17.37 4.36 3.37
CA ASP A 242 17.23 5.46 2.41
C ASP A 242 17.01 5.00 0.96
N ARG A 243 16.28 3.89 0.79
CA ARG A 243 15.92 3.31 -0.50
C ARG A 243 14.40 3.24 -0.63
N VAL A 244 13.93 3.54 -1.84
CA VAL A 244 12.51 3.49 -2.18
C VAL A 244 12.31 2.88 -3.56
N VAL A 245 11.15 2.29 -3.79
CA VAL A 245 10.64 1.98 -5.13
C VAL A 245 9.57 2.99 -5.49
N SER A 246 9.72 3.67 -6.62
CA SER A 246 8.75 4.65 -7.13
C SER A 246 8.69 4.57 -8.65
N PRO A 247 7.51 4.57 -9.29
CA PRO A 247 7.43 4.24 -10.71
C PRO A 247 8.19 5.22 -11.62
N ALA A 248 8.77 4.71 -12.71
CA ALA A 248 9.60 5.48 -13.66
C ALA A 248 8.93 6.74 -14.21
N HIS A 249 7.60 6.70 -14.40
CA HIS A 249 6.85 7.83 -14.95
C HIS A 249 6.65 8.98 -13.95
N SER A 250 6.90 8.78 -12.64
CA SER A 250 6.80 9.80 -11.58
C SER A 250 8.03 10.70 -11.49
N ARG A 251 8.47 11.26 -12.63
CA ARG A 251 9.77 11.93 -12.80
C ARG A 251 10.09 13.02 -11.76
N ARG A 252 9.15 13.93 -11.48
CA ARG A 252 9.38 15.01 -10.49
C ARG A 252 9.49 14.44 -9.08
N ILE A 253 8.65 13.47 -8.73
CA ILE A 253 8.69 12.78 -7.44
C ILE A 253 10.04 12.07 -7.29
N ASN A 254 10.47 11.30 -8.29
CA ASN A 254 11.75 10.60 -8.25
C ASN A 254 12.93 11.57 -8.12
N ALA A 255 12.90 12.72 -8.80
CA ALA A 255 13.92 13.76 -8.66
C ALA A 255 13.92 14.38 -7.26
N MET A 256 12.74 14.64 -6.69
CA MET A 256 12.57 15.17 -5.33
C MET A 256 13.09 14.19 -4.28
N LEU A 257 12.74 12.89 -4.38
CA LEU A 257 13.23 11.85 -3.48
C LEU A 257 14.76 11.69 -3.57
N ARG A 258 15.34 11.75 -4.77
CA ARG A 258 16.80 11.73 -4.95
C ARG A 258 17.48 12.98 -4.37
N ALA A 259 16.84 14.15 -4.45
CA ALA A 259 17.36 15.38 -3.84
C ALA A 259 17.39 15.31 -2.30
N GLU A 260 16.52 14.50 -1.70
CA GLU A 260 16.52 14.16 -0.27
C GLU A 260 17.56 13.08 0.09
N GLY A 261 18.38 12.65 -0.87
CA GLY A 261 19.43 11.64 -0.66
C GLY A 261 18.94 10.20 -0.77
N LEU A 262 17.67 9.96 -1.12
CA LEU A 262 17.14 8.61 -1.28
C LEU A 262 17.63 7.98 -2.59
N THR A 263 17.96 6.70 -2.52
CA THR A 263 18.15 5.86 -3.71
C THR A 263 16.79 5.41 -4.21
N VAL A 264 16.42 5.82 -5.42
CA VAL A 264 15.15 5.48 -6.05
C VAL A 264 15.35 4.37 -7.08
N LEU A 265 14.72 3.22 -6.85
CA LEU A 265 14.52 2.16 -7.84
C LEU A 265 13.21 2.43 -8.57
N ASP A 266 13.27 2.59 -9.89
CA ASP A 266 12.16 3.11 -10.66
C ASP A 266 11.71 2.22 -11.82
N PRO A 267 11.05 1.07 -11.53
CA PRO A 267 10.53 0.19 -12.57
C PRO A 267 9.42 0.87 -13.37
N ALA A 268 9.25 0.47 -14.64
CA ALA A 268 8.07 0.87 -15.42
C ALA A 268 6.80 0.23 -14.84
N LEU A 269 5.82 1.04 -14.48
CA LEU A 269 4.54 0.60 -13.87
C LEU A 269 3.35 1.43 -14.39
N ASP A 270 3.47 2.06 -15.55
CA ASP A 270 2.43 2.92 -16.10
C ASP A 270 1.14 2.16 -16.47
N LEU A 271 1.23 0.86 -16.81
CA LEU A 271 0.05 0.04 -17.10
C LEU A 271 -0.76 -0.26 -15.82
N PHE A 272 -0.09 -0.47 -14.69
CA PHE A 272 -0.73 -0.65 -13.39
C PHE A 272 -1.27 0.69 -12.86
N ALA A 273 -0.49 1.77 -13.00
CA ALA A 273 -0.92 3.12 -12.61
C ALA A 273 -2.18 3.55 -13.38
N ALA A 274 -2.27 3.24 -14.67
CA ALA A 274 -3.46 3.46 -15.48
C ALA A 274 -4.68 2.63 -15.02
N GLY A 275 -4.43 1.56 -14.26
CA GLY A 275 -5.40 0.74 -13.55
C GLY A 275 -5.72 1.19 -12.12
N GLY A 276 -5.18 2.33 -11.68
CA GLY A 276 -5.45 2.93 -10.38
C GLY A 276 -4.67 2.35 -9.21
N GLY A 277 -3.51 1.73 -9.45
CA GLY A 277 -2.61 1.24 -8.40
C GLY A 277 -1.15 1.34 -8.81
N SER A 278 -0.20 1.38 -7.87
CA SER A 278 1.23 1.31 -8.18
C SER A 278 1.96 0.42 -7.18
N VAL A 279 3.26 0.64 -6.99
CA VAL A 279 4.13 -0.26 -6.24
C VAL A 279 3.66 -0.53 -4.80
N HIS A 280 3.15 0.48 -4.08
CA HIS A 280 2.65 0.25 -2.72
C HIS A 280 1.38 -0.62 -2.73
N CYS A 281 0.46 -0.38 -3.66
CA CYS A 281 -0.73 -1.21 -3.84
C CYS A 281 -0.38 -2.66 -4.25
N MET A 282 0.64 -2.84 -5.07
CA MET A 282 1.07 -4.14 -5.60
C MET A 282 1.81 -5.01 -4.58
N THR A 283 2.20 -4.44 -3.42
CA THR A 283 3.05 -5.10 -2.43
C THR A 283 2.40 -5.13 -1.06
N MET A 284 2.52 -6.26 -0.37
CA MET A 284 2.19 -6.40 1.05
C MET A 284 3.45 -6.82 1.84
N PRO A 285 4.13 -5.90 2.54
CA PRO A 285 5.22 -6.19 3.44
C PRO A 285 4.85 -7.28 4.45
N LEU A 286 5.58 -8.39 4.41
CA LEU A 286 5.42 -9.50 5.33
C LEU A 286 6.39 -9.39 6.51
N ARG A 287 7.55 -8.80 6.28
CA ARG A 287 8.59 -8.65 7.31
C ARG A 287 9.45 -7.44 7.05
N ARG A 288 9.61 -6.60 8.07
CA ARG A 288 10.63 -5.54 8.14
C ARG A 288 11.50 -5.73 9.38
N ASP A 289 12.74 -5.26 9.29
CA ASP A 289 13.57 -5.07 10.49
C ASP A 289 12.98 -3.93 11.34
N PRO A 290 12.99 -4.04 12.68
CA PRO A 290 12.59 -2.94 13.57
C PRO A 290 13.47 -1.71 13.39
N ILE A 291 12.91 -0.53 13.69
CA ILE A 291 13.61 0.76 13.74
C ILE A 291 13.76 1.27 15.17
#